data_AF-A0A2X4RC35-F1
#
_entry.id   AF-A0A2X4RC35-F1
#
_cell.length_a   1.000
_cell.length_b   1.000
_cell.length_c   1.000
_cell.angle_alpha   90.00
_cell.angle_beta   90.00
_cell.angle_gamma   90.00
#
_symmetry.space_group_name_H-M   'P 1'
#
loop_
_entity.id
_entity.type
_entity.pdbx_description
1 polymer ?
#
loop_
_entity_poly.entity_id
_entity_poly.type
_entity_poly.pdbx_seq_one_letter_code
_entity_poly.pdbx_strand_id
1 'polypeptide(L)'
;MRSLLQASFEEVRAQSPGQRVVVSPHHVMAAAEAEHIISVAGYPSGRHHSLVKAAEARLAVQSGAAEVWVAVDALLGDTTALLSELVTLREACPLPVRLGLILPADPALSFKDLARTAEQAGYQCLVVSDDDTLPELDTQLPIERF
;
A
#
# COMPACT_ATOMS: atom_id res chain seq x y z
N MET A 1 11.49 -1.94 -9.31
CA MET A 1 10.05 -1.64 -9.37
C MET A 1 9.91 -0.18 -9.76
N ARG A 2 8.88 0.21 -10.52
CA ARG A 2 8.73 1.57 -11.03
C ARG A 2 7.49 2.25 -10.45
N SER A 3 7.67 3.36 -9.75
CA SER A 3 6.56 4.20 -9.32
C SER A 3 6.06 5.08 -10.46
N LEU A 4 4.75 5.02 -10.71
CA LEU A 4 4.03 5.76 -11.73
C LEU A 4 2.86 6.55 -11.10
N LEU A 5 2.97 6.88 -9.81
CA LEU A 5 1.94 7.60 -9.05
C LEU A 5 1.72 9.03 -9.56
N GLN A 6 2.72 9.62 -10.23
CA GLN A 6 2.67 10.95 -10.84
C GLN A 6 2.58 10.91 -12.38
N ALA A 7 2.43 9.71 -12.96
CA ALA A 7 2.36 9.54 -14.41
C ALA A 7 0.92 9.75 -14.93
N SER A 8 0.81 10.22 -16.16
CA SER A 8 -0.42 10.23 -16.95
C SER A 8 -0.80 8.83 -17.45
N PHE A 9 -2.04 8.66 -17.93
CA PHE A 9 -2.49 7.41 -18.55
C PHE A 9 -1.61 6.95 -19.72
N GLU A 10 -1.13 7.87 -20.55
CA GLU A 10 -0.26 7.56 -21.70
C GLU A 10 1.11 7.06 -21.24
N GLU A 11 1.68 7.72 -20.24
CA GLU A 11 2.93 7.30 -19.61
C GLU A 11 2.79 5.94 -18.93
N VAL A 12 1.69 5.68 -18.22
CA VAL A 12 1.45 4.37 -17.60
C VAL A 12 1.41 3.26 -18.66
N ARG A 13 0.69 3.45 -19.77
CA ARG A 13 0.63 2.48 -20.86
C ARG A 13 1.98 2.25 -21.52
N ALA A 14 2.76 3.31 -21.72
CA ALA A 14 4.06 3.22 -22.37
C ALA A 14 5.15 2.60 -21.46
N GLN A 15 5.06 2.82 -20.15
CA GLN A 15 6.15 2.51 -19.21
C GLN A 15 5.90 1.25 -18.38
N SER A 16 4.67 0.74 -18.33
CA SER A 16 4.30 -0.46 -17.56
C SER A 16 4.68 -1.81 -18.17
N PRO A 17 4.74 -2.01 -19.51
CA PRO A 17 4.93 -3.35 -20.08
C PRO A 17 6.18 -4.08 -19.54
N GLY A 18 5.99 -5.29 -19.05
CA GLY A 18 7.07 -6.14 -18.52
C GLY A 18 7.74 -5.62 -17.24
N GLN A 19 7.12 -4.68 -16.52
CA GLN A 19 7.64 -4.11 -15.28
C GLN A 19 6.75 -4.48 -14.08
N ARG A 20 7.34 -4.50 -12.88
CA ARG A 20 6.58 -4.34 -11.63
C ARG A 20 6.34 -2.85 -11.39
N VAL A 21 5.08 -2.41 -11.33
CA VAL A 21 4.72 -0.99 -11.24
C VAL A 21 3.86 -0.67 -10.03
N VAL A 22 4.03 0.53 -9.48
CA VAL A 22 3.14 1.13 -8.47
C VAL A 22 2.31 2.22 -9.14
N VAL A 23 0.99 2.13 -9.06
CA VAL A 23 0.05 3.04 -9.70
C VAL A 23 -1.06 3.49 -8.76
N SER A 24 -1.73 4.60 -9.10
CA SER A 24 -2.97 5.00 -8.45
C SER A 24 -4.12 4.05 -8.90
N PRO A 25 -5.17 3.84 -8.08
CA PRO A 25 -6.24 2.87 -8.39
C PRO A 25 -6.89 3.04 -9.78
N HIS A 26 -7.05 4.28 -10.23
CA HIS A 26 -7.66 4.59 -11.52
C HIS A 26 -6.75 4.29 -12.74
N HIS A 27 -5.46 4.02 -12.51
CA HIS A 27 -4.49 3.67 -13.54
C HIS A 27 -4.27 2.15 -13.68
N VAL A 28 -4.87 1.30 -12.83
CA VAL A 28 -4.66 -0.16 -12.86
C VAL A 28 -4.96 -0.74 -14.25
N MET A 29 -6.09 -0.39 -14.87
CA MET A 29 -6.41 -0.88 -16.22
C MET A 29 -5.45 -0.36 -17.30
N ALA A 30 -4.85 0.81 -17.10
CA ALA A 30 -3.86 1.37 -18.02
C ALA A 30 -2.52 0.62 -17.95
N ALA A 31 -2.26 -0.05 -16.81
CA ALA A 31 -1.08 -0.86 -16.56
C ALA A 31 -1.30 -2.36 -16.88
N ALA A 32 -2.33 -2.72 -17.65
CA ALA A 32 -2.70 -4.12 -17.89
C ALA A 32 -1.60 -4.99 -18.53
N GLU A 33 -0.60 -4.39 -19.16
CA GLU A 33 0.56 -5.08 -19.74
C GLU A 33 1.76 -5.21 -18.79
N ALA A 34 1.63 -4.71 -17.55
CA ALA A 34 2.65 -4.88 -16.51
C ALA A 34 2.82 -6.35 -16.11
N GLU A 35 4.02 -6.71 -15.67
CA GLU A 35 4.28 -8.02 -15.08
C GLU A 35 3.58 -8.17 -13.72
N HIS A 36 3.59 -7.09 -12.91
CA HIS A 36 2.95 -7.07 -11.59
C HIS A 36 2.44 -5.66 -11.29
N ILE A 37 1.15 -5.53 -11.00
CA ILE A 37 0.52 -4.26 -10.69
C ILE A 37 0.30 -4.14 -9.19
N ILE A 38 0.93 -3.13 -8.61
CA ILE A 38 0.69 -2.67 -7.23
C ILE A 38 -0.12 -1.39 -7.30
N SER A 39 -1.26 -1.36 -6.61
CA SER A 39 -2.03 -0.12 -6.43
C SER A 39 -1.82 0.44 -5.03
N VAL A 40 -1.92 1.75 -4.86
CA VAL A 40 -2.04 2.34 -3.51
C VAL A 40 -3.49 2.44 -3.07
N ALA A 41 -3.74 2.56 -1.76
CA ALA A 41 -5.04 2.92 -1.17
C ALA A 41 -4.86 3.88 0.00
N GLY A 42 -5.65 4.94 0.05
CA GLY A 42 -5.53 5.98 1.09
C GLY A 42 -4.31 6.89 0.95
N TYR A 43 -3.46 6.69 -0.06
CA TYR A 43 -2.21 7.42 -0.27
C TYR A 43 -2.46 8.82 -0.88
N PRO A 44 -1.63 9.85 -0.57
CA PRO A 44 -0.45 9.81 0.31
C PRO A 44 -0.77 10.02 1.80
N SER A 45 -1.88 10.69 2.13
CA SER A 45 -2.08 11.16 3.50
C SER A 45 -2.40 10.05 4.50
N GLY A 46 -3.05 8.97 4.07
CA GLY A 46 -3.63 7.97 4.96
C GLY A 46 -4.81 8.48 5.77
N ARG A 47 -5.34 9.68 5.52
CA ARG A 47 -6.40 10.32 6.34
C ARG A 47 -7.81 10.14 5.80
N HIS A 48 -7.98 9.25 4.83
CA HIS A 48 -9.30 8.87 4.34
C HIS A 48 -10.00 7.95 5.35
N HIS A 49 -11.34 7.93 5.35
CA HIS A 49 -12.10 6.99 6.17
C HIS A 49 -11.77 5.54 5.77
N SER A 50 -11.63 4.61 6.74
CA SER A 50 -11.16 3.24 6.46
C SER A 50 -12.01 2.49 5.43
N LEU A 51 -13.33 2.68 5.44
CA LEU A 51 -14.22 2.10 4.41
C LEU A 51 -14.01 2.69 2.99
N VAL A 52 -13.56 3.95 2.89
CA VAL A 52 -13.22 4.55 1.59
C VAL A 52 -11.93 3.90 1.07
N LYS A 53 -10.92 3.75 1.92
CA LYS A 53 -9.68 3.03 1.57
C LYS A 53 -9.98 1.57 1.16
N ALA A 54 -10.87 0.90 1.89
CA ALA A 54 -11.30 -0.46 1.58
C ALA A 54 -11.99 -0.57 0.22
N ALA A 55 -12.88 0.37 -0.10
CA ALA A 55 -13.53 0.42 -1.42
C ALA A 55 -12.51 0.71 -2.54
N GLU A 56 -11.57 1.62 -2.31
CA GLU A 56 -10.47 1.94 -3.23
C GLU A 56 -9.60 0.70 -3.52
N ALA A 57 -9.17 -0.01 -2.47
CA ALA A 57 -8.39 -1.24 -2.56
C ALA A 57 -9.16 -2.36 -3.28
N ARG A 58 -10.44 -2.55 -2.94
CA ARG A 58 -11.33 -3.52 -3.61
C ARG A 58 -11.44 -3.25 -5.11
N LEU A 59 -11.66 -1.98 -5.49
CA LEU A 59 -11.79 -1.57 -6.88
C LEU A 59 -10.47 -1.75 -7.65
N ALA A 60 -9.33 -1.44 -7.03
CA ALA A 60 -8.02 -1.68 -7.63
C ALA A 60 -7.79 -3.16 -7.93
N VAL A 61 -8.11 -4.04 -6.97
CA VAL A 61 -8.02 -5.50 -7.15
C VAL A 61 -8.96 -5.98 -8.25
N GLN A 62 -10.22 -5.54 -8.25
CA GLN A 62 -11.19 -5.87 -9.30
C GLN A 62 -10.73 -5.40 -10.70
N SER A 63 -9.94 -4.33 -10.75
CA SER A 63 -9.38 -3.79 -11.99
C SER A 63 -8.11 -4.51 -12.46
N GLY A 64 -7.53 -5.40 -11.64
CA GLY A 64 -6.37 -6.22 -12.01
C GLY A 64 -5.13 -6.05 -11.12
N ALA A 65 -5.18 -5.26 -10.04
CA ALA A 65 -4.05 -5.15 -9.12
C ALA A 65 -3.86 -6.46 -8.34
N ALA A 66 -2.64 -7.00 -8.36
CA ALA A 66 -2.27 -8.21 -7.61
C ALA A 66 -1.88 -7.89 -6.15
N GLU A 67 -1.56 -6.63 -5.88
CA GLU A 67 -1.06 -6.15 -4.60
C GLU A 67 -1.57 -4.73 -4.32
N VAL A 68 -1.89 -4.45 -3.06
CA VAL A 68 -2.31 -3.11 -2.63
C VAL A 68 -1.47 -2.61 -1.46
N TRP A 69 -0.96 -1.39 -1.58
CA TRP A 69 -0.19 -0.73 -0.54
C TRP A 69 -0.98 0.37 0.13
N VAL A 70 -1.15 0.25 1.44
CA VAL A 70 -2.10 1.04 2.22
C VAL A 70 -1.35 2.12 3.00
N ALA A 71 -1.77 3.37 2.84
CA ALA A 71 -1.33 4.46 3.71
C ALA A 71 -2.25 4.60 4.93
N VAL A 72 -1.64 4.88 6.07
CA VAL A 72 -2.31 5.11 7.36
C VAL A 72 -2.06 6.54 7.85
N ASP A 73 -2.97 7.09 8.66
CA ASP A 73 -2.79 8.43 9.21
C ASP A 73 -1.57 8.45 10.14
N ALA A 74 -0.56 9.27 9.81
CA ALA A 74 0.64 9.42 10.62
C ALA A 74 0.33 9.88 12.05
N LEU A 75 -0.78 10.60 12.27
CA LEU A 75 -1.20 11.09 13.58
C LEU A 75 -2.01 10.06 14.37
N LEU A 76 -2.27 8.87 13.82
CA LEU A 76 -2.95 7.80 14.52
C LEU A 76 -2.07 7.24 15.63
N GLY A 77 -2.38 7.60 16.88
CA GLY A 77 -1.64 7.17 18.07
C GLY A 77 -2.21 5.93 18.77
N ASP A 78 -3.12 5.18 18.14
CA ASP A 78 -3.80 4.03 18.74
C ASP A 78 -3.63 2.76 17.90
N THR A 79 -3.02 1.74 18.51
CA THR A 79 -2.80 0.42 17.89
C THR A 79 -4.11 -0.33 17.64
N THR A 80 -5.15 -0.10 18.45
CA THR A 80 -6.46 -0.76 18.26
C THR A 80 -7.17 -0.20 17.02
N ALA A 81 -7.18 1.12 16.87
CA ALA A 81 -7.69 1.78 15.68
C ALA A 81 -6.89 1.37 14.43
N LEU A 82 -5.55 1.31 14.52
CA LEU A 82 -4.71 0.84 13.42
C LEU A 82 -5.05 -0.60 13.03
N LEU A 83 -5.08 -1.53 14.00
CA LEU A 83 -5.40 -2.93 13.73
C LEU A 83 -6.79 -3.06 13.08
N SER A 84 -7.78 -2.32 13.58
CA SER A 84 -9.13 -2.30 13.01
C SER A 84 -9.15 -1.83 11.57
N GLU A 85 -8.39 -0.79 11.24
CA GLU A 85 -8.23 -0.31 9.87
C GLU A 85 -7.54 -1.36 8.98
N LEU A 86 -6.40 -1.92 9.41
CA LEU A 86 -5.66 -2.90 8.61
C LEU A 86 -6.48 -4.19 8.37
N VAL A 87 -7.21 -4.67 9.38
CA VAL A 87 -8.14 -5.81 9.22
C VAL A 87 -9.26 -5.46 8.23
N THR A 88 -9.83 -4.25 8.29
CA THR A 88 -10.85 -3.81 7.33
C THR A 88 -10.35 -3.88 5.88
N LEU A 89 -9.10 -3.48 5.65
CA LEU A 89 -8.46 -3.55 4.33
C LEU A 89 -8.14 -5.00 3.93
N ARG A 90 -7.71 -5.83 4.88
CA ARG A 90 -7.49 -7.27 4.66
C ARG A 90 -8.76 -7.98 4.22
N GLU A 91 -9.90 -7.68 4.83
CA GLU A 91 -11.20 -8.25 4.46
C GLU A 91 -11.67 -7.77 3.08
N ALA A 92 -11.39 -6.51 2.74
CA ALA A 92 -11.72 -5.96 1.42
C ALA A 92 -10.93 -6.66 0.30
N CYS A 93 -9.68 -7.02 0.58
CA CYS A 93 -8.78 -7.70 -0.34
C CYS A 93 -8.46 -9.10 0.21
N PRO A 94 -9.28 -10.14 0.03
CA PRO A 94 -8.93 -11.47 0.54
C PRO A 94 -7.72 -12.06 -0.19
N LEU A 95 -7.13 -13.11 0.39
CA LEU A 95 -6.12 -13.93 -0.30
C LEU A 95 -6.66 -14.39 -1.67
N PRO A 96 -5.83 -14.42 -2.73
CA PRO A 96 -4.37 -14.32 -2.73
C PRO A 96 -3.78 -12.90 -2.88
N VAL A 97 -4.59 -11.84 -2.78
CA VAL A 97 -4.08 -10.45 -2.93
C VAL A 97 -3.02 -10.17 -1.87
N ARG A 98 -1.91 -9.52 -2.26
CA ARG A 98 -0.88 -9.09 -1.30
C ARG A 98 -1.20 -7.71 -0.74
N LEU A 99 -0.91 -7.47 0.53
CA LEU A 99 -1.03 -6.15 1.16
C LEU A 99 0.32 -5.67 1.71
N GLY A 100 0.64 -4.41 1.47
CA GLY A 100 1.78 -3.71 2.05
C GLY A 100 1.33 -2.53 2.90
N LEU A 101 2.03 -2.25 4.00
CA LEU A 101 1.79 -1.07 4.83
C LEU A 101 2.81 0.00 4.47
N ILE A 102 2.34 1.14 3.96
CA ILE A 102 3.18 2.32 3.73
C ILE A 102 3.43 2.96 5.09
N LEU A 103 4.70 2.96 5.51
CA LEU A 103 5.14 3.59 6.73
C LEU A 103 5.21 5.11 6.49
N PRO A 104 4.52 5.94 7.30
CA PRO A 104 4.70 7.39 7.23
C PRO A 104 6.07 7.78 7.79
N ALA A 105 6.61 8.91 7.33
CA ALA A 105 7.94 9.39 7.75
C ALA A 105 8.03 9.74 9.24
N ASP A 106 6.95 10.29 9.82
CA ASP A 106 6.89 10.69 11.23
C ASP A 106 5.57 10.24 11.89
N PRO A 107 5.46 8.95 12.28
CA PRO A 107 4.28 8.40 12.92
C PRO A 107 4.19 8.75 14.41
N ALA A 108 2.96 8.94 14.89
CA ALA A 108 2.64 9.03 16.32
C ALA A 108 2.86 7.68 17.05
N LEU A 109 2.68 6.55 16.35
CA LEU A 109 3.03 5.22 16.84
C LEU A 109 4.49 4.89 16.53
N SER A 110 5.11 4.02 17.33
CA SER A 110 6.44 3.53 16.99
C SER A 110 6.41 2.68 15.71
N PHE A 111 7.48 2.70 14.92
CA PHE A 111 7.61 1.83 13.75
C PHE A 111 7.48 0.34 14.10
N LYS A 112 7.89 -0.05 15.31
CA LYS A 112 7.72 -1.41 15.83
C LYS A 112 6.24 -1.77 16.01
N ASP A 113 5.44 -0.84 16.53
CA ASP A 113 3.99 -1.05 16.69
C ASP A 113 3.30 -1.12 15.34
N LEU A 114 3.69 -0.26 14.38
CA LEU A 114 3.20 -0.33 13.00
C LEU A 114 3.49 -1.71 12.37
N ALA A 115 4.75 -2.16 12.44
CA ALA A 115 5.18 -3.43 11.88
C ALA A 115 4.45 -4.62 12.50
N ARG A 116 4.38 -4.68 13.83
CA ARG A 116 3.69 -5.75 14.54
C ARG A 116 2.19 -5.79 14.22
N THR A 117 1.55 -4.62 14.10
CA THR A 117 0.13 -4.54 13.78
C THR A 117 -0.14 -4.99 12.34
N ALA A 118 0.76 -4.65 11.41
CA ALA A 118 0.69 -5.13 10.03
C ALA A 118 0.84 -6.67 9.94
N GLU A 119 1.82 -7.24 10.66
CA GLU A 119 1.98 -8.70 10.76
C GLU A 119 0.72 -9.37 11.30
N GLN A 120 0.13 -8.83 12.38
CA GLN A 120 -1.10 -9.34 12.98
C GLN A 120 -2.30 -9.26 12.03
N ALA A 121 -2.39 -8.21 11.21
CA ALA A 121 -3.44 -8.05 10.21
C ALA A 121 -3.20 -8.89 8.94
N GLY A 122 -2.11 -9.65 8.86
CA GLY A 122 -1.78 -10.48 7.70
C GLY A 122 -1.36 -9.66 6.49
N TYR A 123 -0.58 -8.59 6.69
CA TYR A 123 0.14 -7.88 5.63
C TYR A 123 1.44 -8.62 5.30
N GLN A 124 1.93 -8.45 4.07
CA GLN A 124 3.05 -9.20 3.51
C GLN A 124 4.35 -8.39 3.44
N CYS A 125 4.29 -7.07 3.49
CA CYS A 125 5.48 -6.21 3.48
C CYS A 125 5.23 -4.88 4.18
N LEU A 126 6.32 -4.23 4.55
CA LEU A 126 6.35 -2.81 4.88
C LEU A 126 6.90 -2.05 3.68
N VAL A 127 6.42 -0.83 3.48
CA VAL A 127 6.72 -0.03 2.29
C VAL A 127 7.20 1.33 2.75
N VAL A 128 8.31 1.80 2.18
CA VAL A 128 8.86 3.14 2.43
C VAL A 128 9.06 3.90 1.14
N SER A 129 8.99 5.23 1.18
CA SER A 129 9.43 6.07 0.07
C SER A 129 10.94 5.93 -0.13
N ASP A 130 11.44 6.05 -1.36
CA ASP A 130 12.88 6.06 -1.64
C ASP A 130 13.64 7.18 -0.89
N ASP A 131 12.97 8.30 -0.63
CA ASP A 131 13.56 9.46 0.07
C ASP A 131 13.62 9.29 1.60
N ASP A 132 12.92 8.30 2.17
CA ASP A 132 12.82 8.12 3.62
C ASP A 132 13.93 7.22 4.18
N THR A 133 14.47 7.63 5.34
CA THR A 133 15.42 6.81 6.09
C THR A 133 14.71 5.62 6.73
N LEU A 134 15.29 4.43 6.58
CA LEU A 134 14.75 3.24 7.22
C LEU A 134 15.00 3.29 8.74
N PRO A 135 13.95 3.16 9.56
CA PRO A 135 14.14 2.87 10.98
C PRO A 135 14.68 1.44 11.15
N GLU A 136 15.50 1.21 12.18
CA GLU A 136 15.84 -0.16 12.59
C GLU A 136 14.57 -0.87 13.06
N LEU A 137 14.18 -1.92 12.32
CA LEU A 137 12.98 -2.69 12.57
C LEU A 137 13.36 -4.16 12.83
N ASP A 138 12.95 -4.68 13.97
CA ASP A 138 12.97 -6.11 14.28
C ASP A 138 11.65 -6.73 13.82
N THR A 139 11.50 -6.91 12.50
CA THR A 139 10.32 -7.47 11.83
C THR A 139 10.74 -8.53 10.82
N GLN A 140 9.88 -9.54 10.62
CA GLN A 140 10.08 -10.54 9.58
C GLN A 140 9.50 -10.09 8.23
N LEU A 141 8.74 -8.98 8.20
CA LEU A 141 8.18 -8.47 6.96
C LEU A 141 9.30 -7.93 6.06
N PRO A 142 9.34 -8.34 4.77
CA PRO A 142 10.21 -7.70 3.80
C PRO A 142 9.86 -6.21 3.66
N ILE A 143 10.88 -5.42 3.38
CA ILE A 143 10.76 -3.98 3.14
C ILE A 143 10.86 -3.73 1.63
N GLU A 144 9.86 -3.05 1.07
CA GLU A 144 9.80 -2.61 -0.32
C GLU A 144 9.95 -1.07 -0.38
N ARG A 145 10.48 -0.56 -1.50
CA ARG A 145 10.63 0.89 -1.73
C ARG A 145 10.08 1.32 -3.09
N PHE A 146 9.56 2.54 -3.19
CA PHE A 146 8.94 3.08 -4.40
C PHE A 146 9.15 4.57 -4.61
#